data_AF-A0A848Z0E7-F1
#
_entry.id   AF-A0A848Z0E7-F1
#
_cell.length_a   1.000
_cell.length_b   1.000
_cell.length_c   1.000
_cell.angle_alpha   90.00
_cell.angle_beta   90.00
_cell.angle_gamma   90.00
#
_symmetry.space_group_name_H-M   'P 1'
#
loop_
_entity.id
_entity.type
_entity.pdbx_description
1 polymer ?
#
loop_
_entity_poly.entity_id
_entity_poly.type
_entity_poly.pdbx_seq_one_letter_code
_entity_poly.pdbx_strand_id
1 'polypeptide(L)' 'MMLLDRFMEKGRSFLGCKYPIMCGAMTWVSDPNLVS' A
#
# COMPACT_ATOMS: atom_id res chain seq x y z
N MET A 1 3.85 -13.85 -16.14
CA MET A 1 3.85 -12.83 -15.06
C MET A 1 4.06 -11.47 -15.71
N MET A 2 3.20 -10.48 -15.46
CA MET A 2 3.33 -9.15 -16.08
C MET A 2 4.50 -8.38 -15.45
N LEU A 3 5.05 -7.39 -16.15
CA LEU A 3 6.17 -6.58 -15.66
C LEU A 3 5.85 -5.90 -14.32
N LEU A 4 4.61 -5.43 -14.15
CA LEU A 4 4.15 -4.76 -12.92
C LEU A 4 4.17 -5.71 -11.70
N ASP A 5 3.84 -6.99 -11.89
CA ASP A 5 3.85 -7.97 -10.81
C ASP A 5 5.25 -8.20 -10.25
N ARG A 6 6.28 -8.18 -11.11
CA ARG A 6 7.68 -8.34 -10.68
C ARG A 6 8.13 -7.18 -9.80
N PHE A 7 7.70 -5.96 -10.10
CA PHE A 7 8.08 -4.79 -9.29
C PHE A 7 7.32 -4.71 -7.96
N MET A 8 6.08 -5.21 -7.92
CA MET A 8 5.24 -5.16 -6.73
C MET A 8 5.52 -6.29 -5.73
N GLU A 9 6.13 -7.40 -6.14
CA GLU A 9 6.33 -8.60 -5.32
C GLU A 9 6.98 -8.32 -3.95
N LYS A 10 8.10 -7.58 -3.93
CA LYS A 10 8.79 -7.21 -2.69
C LYS A 10 7.89 -6.39 -1.75
N GLY A 11 7.16 -5.43 -2.30
CA GLY A 11 6.24 -4.59 -1.54
C GLY A 11 5.07 -5.39 -0.95
N ARG A 12 4.50 -6.31 -1.74
CA ARG A 12 3.42 -7.21 -1.29
C ARG A 12 3.90 -8.09 -0.14
N SER A 13 5.09 -8.68 -0.25
CA SER A 13 5.67 -9.51 0.81
C SER A 13 6.00 -8.70 2.07
N PHE A 14 6.41 -7.44 1.93
CA PHE A 14 6.75 -6.59 3.08
C PHE A 14 5.50 -6.07 3.82
N LEU A 15 4.49 -5.60 3.09
CA LEU A 15 3.27 -5.01 3.65
C LEU A 15 2.16 -6.03 3.92
N GLY A 16 2.27 -7.25 3.40
CA GLY A 16 1.25 -8.28 3.55
C GLY A 16 -0.05 -8.00 2.80
N CYS A 17 -0.02 -7.19 1.74
CA CYS A 17 -1.21 -6.78 0.99
C CYS A 17 -1.07 -6.96 -0.53
N LYS A 18 -2.20 -6.98 -1.25
CA LYS A 18 -2.22 -7.16 -2.72
C LYS A 18 -1.62 -5.97 -3.49
N TYR A 19 -1.90 -4.77 -3.01
CA TYR A 19 -1.46 -3.53 -3.63
C TYR A 19 -0.53 -2.81 -2.67
N PRO A 20 0.80 -2.86 -2.87
CA PRO A 20 1.76 -2.29 -1.95
C PRO A 20 1.89 -0.77 -2.15
N ILE A 21 0.78 -0.06 -1.97
CA ILE A 21 0.64 1.39 -2.12
C ILE A 21 0.27 1.92 -0.74
N MET A 22 1.04 2.87 -0.23
CA MET A 22 0.78 3.53 1.04
C MET A 22 0.39 4.98 0.81
N CYS A 23 -0.66 5.44 1.47
CA CYS A 23 -0.97 6.86 1.57
C CYS A 23 0.03 7.53 2.54
N GLY A 24 0.37 8.80 2.30
CA GLY A 24 1.16 9.57 3.25
C GLY A 24 0.39 9.86 4.53
N ALA A 25 1.09 10.01 5.65
CA ALA A 25 0.49 10.50 6.89
C ALA A 25 0.16 12.00 6.72
N MET A 26 -1.10 12.38 6.99
CA MET A 26 -1.59 13.74 6.80
C MET A 26 -2.33 14.19 8.05
N THR A 27 -1.71 15.10 8.82
CA THR A 27 -2.34 15.64 10.03
C THR A 27 -3.71 16.23 9.67
N TRP A 28 -4.73 15.87 10.46
CA TRP A 28 -6.14 16.27 10.30
C TRP A 28 -6.93 15.65 9.13
N VAL A 29 -6.28 14.96 8.19
CA VAL A 29 -6.97 14.28 7.07
C VAL A 29 -7.09 12.78 7.31
N SER A 30 -6.06 12.15 7.88
CA SER A 30 -6.08 10.72 8.19
C SER A 30 -6.91 10.44 9.45
N ASP A 31 -8.21 10.22 9.26
CA ASP A 31 -9.18 9.74 10.26
C ASP A 31 -9.34 8.20 10.20
N PRO A 32 -9.65 7.50 11.31
CA PRO A 32 -9.83 6.04 11.29
C PRO A 32 -10.83 5.53 10.26
N ASN A 33 -11.91 6.26 9.98
CA ASN A 33 -12.89 5.87 8.96
C ASN A 33 -12.32 5.91 7.54
N LEU A 34 -11.23 6.65 7.30
CA LEU A 34 -10.57 6.76 6.01
C LEU A 34 -9.50 5.67 5.78
N VAL A 35 -8.90 5.15 6.86
CA VAL A 35 -7.72 4.26 6.80
C VAL A 35 -8.04 2.80 7.14
N SER A 36 -9.29 2.49 7.52
CA SER A 36 -9.75 1.16 7.94
C SER A 36 -9.67 0.08 6.84
#